data_AF-A0A4P6YQZ5-F1
#
_entry.id   AF-A0A4P6YQZ5-F1
#
_cell.length_a   1.000
_cell.length_b   1.000
_cell.length_c   1.000
_cell.angle_alpha   90.00
_cell.angle_beta   90.00
_cell.angle_gamma   90.00
#
_symmetry.space_group_name_H-M   'P 1'
#
loop_
_entity.id
_entity.type
_entity.pdbx_description
1 polymer ?
#
loop_
_entity_poly.entity_id
_entity_poly.type
_entity_poly.pdbx_seq_one_letter_code
_entity_poly.pdbx_strand_id
1 'polypeptide(L)'
;MTCYLRAGELQQAGIPVFPLIAGSKIPLKGSHGVRDASTDAHHLEQWFMRGECNFGIALEPVHLLVLDLDRNHQAGADGIANFMQFRQERGLTDFTLGNTYTEKTPNEGLHAFFSYPAHLKLKAKVGFLPGVDILTVSTIMAPSQVNGRPYTIVNGTLNAVAPAPRWLLEVVSATPLPAEQVTESDWGVGRRQAKFRGGKADSFLNRVFDGCGHGERNNWVASVVGSLLASGTREEVAYHLIHLFNREFVTPALAENEVNQIFKSILGRHVRRYGR
;
A
#
# COMPACT_ATOMS: atom_id res chain seq x y z
N MET A 1 -10.36 2.50 32.39
CA MET A 1 -8.95 2.88 32.16
C MET A 1 -8.88 4.39 32.04
N THR A 2 -7.95 5.06 32.70
CA THR A 2 -7.76 6.52 32.57
C THR A 2 -6.87 6.84 31.37
N CYS A 3 -6.87 8.09 30.90
CA CYS A 3 -6.00 8.50 29.79
C CYS A 3 -4.53 8.41 30.13
N TYR A 4 -4.13 8.76 31.36
CA TYR A 4 -2.76 8.59 31.82
C TYR A 4 -2.29 7.14 31.72
N LEU A 5 -3.09 6.18 32.22
CA LEU A 5 -2.73 4.75 32.17
C LEU A 5 -2.60 4.27 30.72
N ARG A 6 -3.57 4.61 29.87
CA ARG A 6 -3.53 4.20 28.46
C ARG A 6 -2.37 4.85 27.70
N ALA A 7 -2.13 6.14 27.91
CA ALA A 7 -1.02 6.83 27.27
C ALA A 7 0.33 6.27 27.76
N GLY A 8 0.42 5.83 29.02
CA GLY A 8 1.57 5.12 29.58
C GLY A 8 1.81 3.76 28.93
N GLU A 9 0.76 2.95 28.74
CA GLU A 9 0.86 1.68 28.01
C GLU A 9 1.38 1.87 26.59
N LEU A 10 0.85 2.87 25.88
CA LEU A 10 1.26 3.19 24.51
C LEU A 10 2.71 3.70 24.45
N GLN A 11 3.07 4.58 25.38
CA GLN A 11 4.44 5.08 25.54
C GLN A 11 5.43 3.95 25.78
N GLN A 12 5.12 3.01 26.69
CA GLN A 12 5.95 1.83 26.95
C GLN A 12 6.06 0.90 25.75
N ALA A 13 5.02 0.85 24.91
CA ALA A 13 5.04 0.13 23.64
C ALA A 13 5.79 0.88 22.52
N GLY A 14 6.42 2.03 22.82
CA GLY A 14 7.18 2.82 21.85
C GLY A 14 6.33 3.69 20.93
N ILE A 15 5.05 3.90 21.27
CA ILE A 15 4.12 4.72 20.47
C ILE A 15 4.15 6.15 20.99
N PRO A 16 4.59 7.15 20.19
CA PRO A 16 4.66 8.52 20.66
C PRO A 16 3.27 9.10 20.88
N VAL A 17 3.05 9.65 22.08
CA VAL A 17 1.78 10.25 22.49
C VAL A 17 1.92 11.75 22.69
N PHE A 18 0.84 12.51 22.56
CA PHE A 18 0.81 13.95 22.83
C PHE A 18 -0.48 14.37 23.52
N PRO A 19 -0.46 15.46 24.31
CA PRO A 19 -1.60 15.85 25.13
C PRO A 19 -2.61 16.73 24.38
N LEU A 20 -3.87 16.58 24.75
CA LEU A 20 -4.98 17.38 24.26
C LEU A 20 -5.77 17.93 25.45
N ILE A 21 -6.36 19.11 25.27
CA ILE A 21 -7.27 19.71 26.27
C ILE A 21 -8.45 18.76 26.47
N ALA A 22 -8.75 18.44 27.73
CA ALA A 22 -9.84 17.57 28.15
C ALA A 22 -11.16 17.91 27.41
N GLY A 23 -11.83 16.90 26.88
CA GLY A 23 -13.10 17.08 26.18
C GLY A 23 -13.01 17.65 24.75
N SER A 24 -11.79 17.86 24.22
CA SER A 24 -11.57 18.49 22.91
C SER A 24 -10.51 17.77 22.07
N LYS A 25 -10.42 18.14 20.79
CA LYS A 25 -9.32 17.73 19.88
C LYS A 25 -8.17 18.76 19.82
N ILE A 26 -8.15 19.74 20.73
CA ILE A 26 -7.21 20.87 20.70
C ILE A 26 -5.95 20.51 21.52
N PRO A 27 -4.73 20.74 21.00
CA PRO A 27 -3.50 20.54 21.77
C PRO A 27 -3.51 21.29 23.11
N LEU A 28 -2.94 20.67 24.14
CA LEU A 28 -2.75 21.32 25.44
C LEU A 28 -2.03 22.67 25.27
N LYS A 29 -2.49 23.70 25.98
CA LYS A 29 -1.89 25.03 25.95
C LYS A 29 -0.38 24.96 26.28
N GLY A 30 0.44 25.43 25.34
CA GLY A 30 1.91 25.40 25.46
C GLY A 30 2.58 24.20 24.78
N SER A 31 1.81 23.25 24.24
CA SER A 31 2.32 22.20 23.34
C SER A 31 2.02 22.53 21.87
N HIS A 32 2.71 21.82 20.98
CA HIS A 32 2.58 21.91 19.52
C HIS A 32 1.89 20.67 18.91
N GLY A 33 1.07 19.98 19.70
CA GLY A 33 0.32 18.79 19.29
C GLY A 33 1.26 17.64 18.90
N VAL A 34 1.00 17.00 17.76
CA VAL A 34 1.80 15.86 17.26
C VAL A 34 3.29 16.13 17.14
N ARG A 35 3.70 17.39 16.95
CA ARG A 35 5.14 17.74 16.86
C ARG A 35 5.90 17.51 18.16
N ASP A 36 5.20 17.55 19.29
CA ASP A 36 5.75 17.28 20.60
C ASP A 36 5.46 15.84 21.05
N ALA A 37 4.94 14.98 20.16
CA ALA A 37 4.63 13.60 20.50
C ALA A 37 5.89 12.86 20.96
N SER A 38 5.79 12.17 22.10
CA SER A 38 6.94 11.64 22.80
C SER A 38 6.66 10.25 23.38
N THR A 39 7.72 9.46 23.50
CA THR A 39 7.76 8.23 24.30
C THR A 39 8.51 8.44 25.63
N ASP A 40 8.84 9.68 25.98
CA ASP A 40 9.45 10.05 27.26
C ASP A 40 8.41 10.07 28.38
N ALA A 41 8.63 9.25 29.42
CA ALA A 41 7.77 9.18 30.59
C ALA A 41 7.67 10.52 31.34
N HIS A 42 8.71 11.35 31.33
CA HIS A 42 8.71 12.64 32.01
C HIS A 42 7.74 13.63 31.35
N HIS A 43 7.69 13.67 30.02
CA HIS A 43 6.70 14.47 29.30
C HIS A 43 5.28 14.00 29.63
N LEU A 44 5.08 12.68 29.70
CA LEU A 44 3.79 12.10 30.03
C LEU A 44 3.31 12.52 31.43
N GLU A 45 4.16 12.39 32.45
CA GLU A 45 3.85 12.84 33.80
C GLU A 45 3.47 14.32 33.82
N GLN A 46 4.26 15.18 33.16
CA GLN A 46 3.99 16.61 33.08
C GLN A 46 2.62 16.95 32.48
N TRP A 47 2.25 16.26 31.41
CA TRP A 47 0.99 16.51 30.71
C TRP A 47 -0.23 16.06 31.52
N PHE A 48 -0.15 14.89 32.18
CA PHE A 48 -1.30 14.31 32.88
C PHE A 48 -1.36 14.63 34.37
N MET A 49 -0.34 15.28 34.94
CA MET A 49 -0.29 15.71 36.34
C MET A 49 -1.51 16.53 36.79
N ARG A 50 -2.16 17.25 35.86
CA ARG A 50 -3.33 18.11 36.13
C ARG A 50 -4.68 17.44 35.91
N GLY A 51 -4.71 16.14 35.60
CA GLY A 51 -5.96 15.38 35.42
C GLY A 51 -6.64 15.57 34.07
N GLU A 52 -5.89 16.00 33.04
CA GLU A 52 -6.43 16.13 31.69
C GLU A 52 -6.71 14.76 31.07
N CYS A 53 -7.82 14.63 30.32
CA CYS A 53 -8.34 13.34 29.90
C CYS A 53 -8.36 13.11 28.39
N ASN A 54 -7.60 13.85 27.58
CA ASN A 54 -7.49 13.57 26.14
C ASN A 54 -6.05 13.52 25.67
N PHE A 55 -5.79 12.66 24.69
CA PHE A 55 -4.47 12.52 24.08
C PHE A 55 -4.59 12.00 22.65
N GLY A 56 -3.55 12.24 21.87
CA GLY A 56 -3.39 11.63 20.56
C GLY A 56 -2.08 10.87 20.45
N ILE A 57 -1.91 10.18 19.33
CA ILE A 57 -0.68 9.47 18.98
C ILE A 57 -0.14 9.98 17.65
N ALA A 58 1.19 9.98 17.51
CA ALA A 58 1.84 10.15 16.21
C ALA A 58 1.83 8.82 15.45
N LEU A 59 1.30 8.83 14.23
CA LEU A 59 1.10 7.64 13.42
C LEU A 59 2.32 7.31 12.54
N GLU A 60 2.93 8.34 11.93
CA GLU A 60 4.07 8.16 11.01
C GLU A 60 5.28 7.44 11.65
N PRO A 61 5.75 7.81 12.87
CA PRO A 61 6.95 7.20 13.46
C PRO A 61 6.82 5.70 13.75
N VAL A 62 5.58 5.21 13.87
CA VAL A 62 5.27 3.79 14.15
C VAL A 62 4.63 3.08 12.96
N HIS A 63 4.69 3.70 11.78
CA HIS A 63 4.19 3.15 10.52
C HIS A 63 2.73 2.68 10.58
N LEU A 64 1.89 3.50 11.21
CA LEU A 64 0.45 3.30 11.28
C LEU A 64 -0.30 4.31 10.41
N LEU A 65 -1.46 3.92 9.90
CA LEU A 65 -2.44 4.80 9.30
C LEU A 65 -3.82 4.47 9.86
N VAL A 66 -4.76 5.42 9.73
CA VAL A 66 -6.15 5.24 10.16
C VAL A 66 -7.07 5.53 9.00
N LEU A 67 -7.99 4.60 8.76
CA LEU A 67 -9.19 4.85 7.98
C LEU A 67 -10.26 5.39 8.93
N ASP A 68 -10.59 6.67 8.79
CA ASP A 68 -11.56 7.38 9.63
C ASP A 68 -12.91 7.46 8.90
N LEU A 69 -13.88 6.73 9.44
CA LEU A 69 -15.24 6.59 8.92
C LEU A 69 -16.18 7.41 9.79
N ASP A 70 -16.24 8.70 9.53
CA ASP A 70 -17.03 9.64 10.30
C ASP A 70 -18.51 9.55 9.95
N ARG A 71 -19.36 9.75 10.96
CA ARG A 71 -20.80 9.95 10.77
C ARG A 71 -21.18 11.36 11.20
N ASN A 72 -22.13 11.96 10.49
CA ASN A 72 -22.64 13.30 10.78
C ASN A 72 -21.60 14.44 10.64
N HIS A 73 -20.54 14.23 9.86
CA HIS A 73 -19.58 15.27 9.50
C HIS A 73 -19.87 15.75 8.06
N GLN A 74 -19.89 17.07 7.83
CA GLN A 74 -20.25 17.74 6.56
C GLN A 74 -21.56 17.23 5.90
N ALA A 75 -22.65 18.00 6.04
CA ALA A 75 -23.92 17.77 5.35
C ALA A 75 -24.62 16.41 5.62
N GLY A 76 -24.35 15.77 6.77
CA GLY A 76 -25.04 14.54 7.17
C GLY A 76 -24.53 13.28 6.48
N ALA A 77 -23.30 13.29 5.94
CA ALA A 77 -22.68 12.10 5.36
C ALA A 77 -22.54 10.98 6.40
N ASP A 78 -22.73 9.74 5.92
CA ASP A 78 -22.45 8.51 6.66
C ASP A 78 -21.24 7.82 6.01
N GLY A 79 -20.06 8.08 6.57
CA GLY A 79 -18.79 7.55 6.07
C GLY A 79 -18.73 6.02 6.09
N ILE A 80 -19.41 5.37 7.03
CA ILE A 80 -19.49 3.90 7.07
C ILE A 80 -20.27 3.41 5.86
N ALA A 81 -21.46 3.97 5.60
CA ALA A 81 -22.28 3.57 4.45
C ALA A 81 -21.56 3.84 3.13
N ASN A 82 -20.99 5.03 2.97
CA ASN A 82 -20.25 5.43 1.76
C ASN A 82 -19.04 4.54 1.51
N PHE A 83 -18.33 4.15 2.58
CA PHE A 83 -17.20 3.24 2.47
C PHE A 83 -17.64 1.82 2.08
N MET A 84 -18.72 1.30 2.66
CA MET A 84 -19.24 -0.02 2.31
C MET A 84 -19.70 -0.08 0.85
N GLN A 85 -20.34 0.98 0.35
CA GLN A 85 -20.68 1.11 -1.06
C GLN A 85 -19.44 1.14 -1.95
N PHE A 86 -18.45 1.99 -1.63
CA PHE A 86 -17.18 2.05 -2.37
C PHE A 86 -16.50 0.68 -2.46
N ARG A 87 -16.47 -0.06 -1.35
CA ARG A 87 -15.92 -1.42 -1.32
C ARG A 87 -16.66 -2.37 -2.24
N GLN A 88 -17.99 -2.32 -2.23
CA GLN A 88 -18.83 -3.17 -3.08
C GLN A 88 -18.61 -2.86 -4.56
N GLU A 89 -18.62 -1.58 -4.94
CA GLU A 89 -18.40 -1.14 -6.33
C GLU A 89 -17.02 -1.51 -6.87
N ARG A 90 -16.01 -1.55 -5.99
CA ARG A 90 -14.62 -1.89 -6.33
C ARG A 90 -14.28 -3.37 -6.12
N GLY A 91 -15.21 -4.18 -5.60
CA GLY A 91 -14.96 -5.60 -5.31
C GLY A 91 -13.90 -5.84 -4.23
N LEU A 92 -13.73 -4.93 -3.27
CA LEU A 92 -12.69 -5.00 -2.23
C LEU A 92 -13.09 -5.97 -1.12
N THR A 93 -12.56 -7.20 -1.16
CA THR A 93 -12.86 -8.30 -0.20
C THR A 93 -11.69 -8.64 0.71
N ASP A 94 -10.53 -8.01 0.51
CA ASP A 94 -9.23 -8.31 1.12
C ASP A 94 -9.08 -7.84 2.58
N PHE A 95 -10.09 -7.16 3.16
CA PHE A 95 -10.09 -6.78 4.57
C PHE A 95 -11.49 -6.66 5.16
N THR A 96 -11.61 -6.64 6.49
CA THR A 96 -12.83 -6.22 7.18
C THR A 96 -12.45 -5.35 8.37
N LEU A 97 -13.34 -4.44 8.79
CA LEU A 97 -13.11 -3.57 9.95
C LEU A 97 -12.96 -4.36 11.26
N GLY A 98 -13.44 -5.60 11.31
CA GLY A 98 -13.30 -6.52 12.43
C GLY A 98 -11.97 -7.28 12.46
N ASN A 99 -11.13 -7.16 11.43
CA ASN A 99 -9.83 -7.85 11.37
C ASN A 99 -8.67 -6.99 11.90
N THR A 100 -8.92 -5.73 12.29
CA THR A 100 -7.89 -4.83 12.78
C THR A 100 -8.34 -4.09 14.04
N TYR A 101 -7.40 -3.43 14.73
CA TYR A 101 -7.74 -2.56 15.86
C TYR A 101 -8.67 -1.45 15.40
N THR A 102 -9.83 -1.36 16.04
CA THR A 102 -10.88 -0.42 15.67
C THR A 102 -11.45 0.24 16.92
N GLU A 103 -11.64 1.54 16.84
CA GLU A 103 -12.31 2.36 17.86
C GLU A 103 -13.57 2.99 17.29
N LYS A 104 -14.61 3.09 18.10
CA LYS A 104 -15.79 3.90 17.83
C LYS A 104 -15.49 5.36 18.18
N THR A 105 -15.91 6.28 17.32
CA THR A 105 -15.73 7.72 17.53
C THR A 105 -16.93 8.32 18.30
N PRO A 106 -16.77 9.51 18.92
CA PRO A 106 -17.84 10.23 19.63
C PRO A 106 -19.12 10.46 18.82
N ASN A 107 -19.01 10.46 17.48
CA ASN A 107 -20.14 10.66 16.57
C ASN A 107 -20.66 9.35 15.98
N GLU A 108 -20.38 8.21 16.62
CA GLU A 108 -20.81 6.87 16.18
C GLU A 108 -20.15 6.39 14.88
N GLY A 109 -19.06 7.05 14.46
CA GLY A 109 -18.17 6.60 13.38
C GLY A 109 -17.14 5.57 13.87
N LEU A 110 -16.15 5.27 13.02
CA LEU A 110 -15.09 4.31 13.32
C LEU A 110 -13.70 4.83 12.92
N HIS A 111 -12.70 4.65 13.78
CA HIS A 111 -11.29 4.69 13.42
C HIS A 111 -10.79 3.24 13.28
N ALA A 112 -10.42 2.82 12.07
CA ALA A 112 -9.78 1.52 11.84
C ALA A 112 -8.28 1.70 11.53
N PHE A 113 -7.43 1.07 12.32
CA PHE A 113 -5.97 1.26 12.27
C PHE A 113 -5.32 0.19 11.40
N PHE A 114 -4.28 0.54 10.65
CA PHE A 114 -3.52 -0.40 9.83
C PHE A 114 -2.02 -0.10 9.91
N SER A 115 -1.20 -1.15 9.82
CA SER A 115 0.25 -1.00 9.66
C SER A 115 0.63 -0.87 8.18
N TYR A 116 1.75 -0.22 7.88
CA TYR A 116 2.30 -0.16 6.52
C TYR A 116 3.83 -0.32 6.50
N PRO A 117 4.42 -0.69 5.34
CA PRO A 117 5.87 -0.84 5.23
C PRO A 117 6.64 0.46 5.50
N ALA A 118 7.66 0.40 6.36
CA ALA A 118 8.42 1.56 6.83
C ALA A 118 9.08 2.42 5.75
N HIS A 119 9.34 1.85 4.57
CA HIS A 119 9.96 2.54 3.45
C HIS A 119 8.97 3.41 2.64
N LEU A 120 7.67 3.27 2.86
CA LEU A 120 6.66 4.08 2.16
C LEU A 120 6.51 5.45 2.82
N LYS A 121 6.34 6.47 1.98
CA LYS A 121 5.94 7.81 2.39
C LYS A 121 4.49 8.06 1.99
N LEU A 122 3.63 8.16 3.00
CA LEU A 122 2.19 8.33 2.84
C LEU A 122 1.79 9.78 3.06
N LYS A 123 0.77 10.23 2.33
CA LYS A 123 0.13 11.53 2.51
C LYS A 123 -1.31 11.30 2.96
N ALA A 124 -1.73 12.03 4.00
CA ALA A 124 -3.11 12.01 4.44
C ALA A 124 -4.06 12.40 3.30
N LYS A 125 -5.24 11.77 3.27
CA LYS A 125 -6.27 12.03 2.28
C LYS A 125 -7.57 12.42 2.98
N VAL A 126 -7.73 13.72 3.19
CA VAL A 126 -8.98 14.29 3.73
C VAL A 126 -10.00 14.39 2.61
N GLY A 127 -11.25 14.03 2.89
CA GLY A 127 -12.34 13.95 1.93
C GLY A 127 -12.08 12.91 0.84
N PHE A 128 -11.50 11.75 1.20
CA PHE A 128 -11.31 10.66 0.24
C PHE A 128 -12.65 10.22 -0.37
N LEU A 129 -13.65 10.05 0.49
CA LEU A 129 -15.07 9.97 0.15
C LEU A 129 -15.85 10.88 1.10
N PRO A 130 -17.14 11.20 0.83
CA PRO A 130 -17.95 11.92 1.80
C PRO A 130 -17.99 11.19 3.15
N GLY A 131 -17.49 11.84 4.21
CA GLY A 131 -17.38 11.24 5.55
C GLY A 131 -16.26 10.21 5.72
N VAL A 132 -15.32 10.09 4.77
CA VAL A 132 -14.19 9.15 4.86
C VAL A 132 -12.88 9.89 4.68
N ASP A 133 -12.05 9.82 5.70
CA ASP A 133 -10.69 10.36 5.71
C ASP A 133 -9.66 9.23 5.87
N ILE A 134 -8.44 9.47 5.38
CA ILE A 134 -7.30 8.59 5.65
C ILE A 134 -6.21 9.41 6.34
N LEU A 135 -5.96 9.10 7.61
CA LEU A 135 -5.05 9.82 8.49
C LEU A 135 -3.70 9.09 8.55
N THR A 136 -2.61 9.82 8.31
CA THR A 136 -1.25 9.26 8.32
C THR A 136 -0.31 9.96 9.29
N VAL A 137 -0.76 11.04 9.92
CA VAL A 137 0.08 11.92 10.76
C VAL A 137 -0.19 11.68 12.24
N SER A 138 -1.45 11.83 12.66
CA SER A 138 -1.87 11.63 14.05
C SER A 138 -3.35 11.30 14.15
N THR A 139 -3.74 10.71 15.28
CA THR A 139 -5.15 10.59 15.65
C THR A 139 -5.35 10.68 17.16
N ILE A 140 -6.58 10.94 17.58
CA ILE A 140 -7.05 10.86 18.97
C ILE A 140 -7.49 9.41 19.27
N MET A 141 -7.27 8.97 20.50
CA MET A 141 -7.42 7.57 20.91
C MET A 141 -8.34 7.41 22.12
N ALA A 142 -8.97 6.25 22.25
CA ALA A 142 -9.62 5.83 23.48
C ALA A 142 -8.62 5.80 24.67
N PRO A 143 -9.05 6.18 25.89
CA PRO A 143 -10.42 6.50 26.31
C PRO A 143 -10.72 8.02 26.29
N SER A 144 -10.07 8.81 25.41
CA SER A 144 -10.37 10.24 25.27
C SER A 144 -11.85 10.49 24.95
N GLN A 145 -12.35 11.69 25.23
CA GLN A 145 -13.75 12.07 24.97
C GLN A 145 -13.86 13.44 24.32
N VAL A 146 -14.83 13.62 23.44
CA VAL A 146 -15.13 14.93 22.83
C VAL A 146 -16.59 15.27 23.10
N ASN A 147 -16.85 16.46 23.63
CA ASN A 147 -18.21 16.90 24.00
C ASN A 147 -18.94 15.89 24.91
N GLY A 148 -18.23 15.28 25.86
CA GLY A 148 -18.77 14.29 26.79
C GLY A 148 -19.03 12.90 26.21
N ARG A 149 -18.66 12.64 24.94
CA ARG A 149 -18.81 11.34 24.29
C ARG A 149 -17.44 10.68 24.07
N PRO A 150 -17.24 9.43 24.51
CA PRO A 150 -15.94 8.78 24.48
C PRO A 150 -15.59 8.19 23.10
N TYR A 151 -14.29 8.10 22.84
CA TYR A 151 -13.74 7.07 21.96
C TYR A 151 -13.74 5.74 22.71
N THR A 152 -14.19 4.65 22.07
CA THR A 152 -14.25 3.33 22.70
C THR A 152 -13.64 2.25 21.82
N ILE A 153 -12.82 1.39 22.40
CA ILE A 153 -12.25 0.23 21.69
C ILE A 153 -13.39 -0.74 21.41
N VAL A 154 -13.55 -1.13 20.14
CA VAL A 154 -14.56 -2.12 19.73
C VAL A 154 -13.94 -3.44 19.30
N ASN A 155 -12.68 -3.43 18.85
CA ASN A 155 -12.01 -4.64 18.38
C ASN A 155 -10.48 -4.56 18.49
N GLY A 156 -9.85 -5.71 18.78
CA GLY A 156 -8.41 -5.93 18.66
C GLY A 156 -7.54 -5.20 19.69
N THR A 157 -6.24 -5.21 19.43
CA THR A 157 -5.23 -4.44 20.18
C THR A 157 -4.31 -3.72 19.20
N LEU A 158 -3.83 -2.53 19.55
CA LEU A 158 -3.03 -1.69 18.63
C LEU A 158 -1.72 -2.37 18.20
N ASN A 159 -1.15 -3.25 19.04
CA ASN A 159 0.08 -4.00 18.74
C ASN A 159 -0.14 -5.13 17.72
N ALA A 160 -1.40 -5.42 17.35
CA ALA A 160 -1.78 -6.48 16.43
C ALA A 160 -2.73 -5.95 15.34
N VAL A 161 -2.47 -4.74 14.83
CA VAL A 161 -3.18 -4.20 13.66
C VAL A 161 -2.92 -5.02 12.41
N ALA A 162 -3.93 -5.13 11.54
CA ALA A 162 -3.76 -5.72 10.23
C ALA A 162 -2.84 -4.86 9.34
N PRO A 163 -2.11 -5.46 8.38
CA PRO A 163 -1.45 -4.71 7.33
C PRO A 163 -2.50 -3.97 6.48
N ALA A 164 -2.16 -2.75 6.05
CA ALA A 164 -3.01 -1.96 5.17
C ALA A 164 -3.19 -2.70 3.83
N PRO A 165 -4.44 -2.85 3.35
CA PRO A 165 -4.68 -3.45 2.04
C PRO A 165 -4.06 -2.60 0.93
N ARG A 166 -3.68 -3.25 -0.17
CA ARG A 166 -2.92 -2.61 -1.26
C ARG A 166 -3.62 -1.35 -1.79
N TRP A 167 -4.92 -1.42 -2.04
CA TRP A 167 -5.70 -0.30 -2.55
C TRP A 167 -5.62 0.92 -1.62
N LEU A 168 -5.56 0.71 -0.30
CA LEU A 168 -5.50 1.79 0.67
C LEU A 168 -4.13 2.48 0.58
N LEU A 169 -3.06 1.70 0.47
CA LEU A 169 -1.72 2.22 0.23
C LEU A 169 -1.64 2.98 -1.09
N GLU A 170 -2.26 2.50 -2.18
CA GLU A 170 -2.28 3.18 -3.48
C GLU A 170 -2.95 4.56 -3.40
N VAL A 171 -3.99 4.73 -2.58
CA VAL A 171 -4.69 6.01 -2.40
C VAL A 171 -3.80 7.06 -1.71
N VAL A 172 -2.99 6.65 -0.72
CA VAL A 172 -2.19 7.58 0.10
C VAL A 172 -0.71 7.64 -0.27
N SER A 173 -0.22 6.76 -1.13
CA SER A 173 1.19 6.74 -1.51
C SER A 173 1.55 7.95 -2.37
N ALA A 174 2.60 8.67 -1.97
CA ALA A 174 3.12 9.79 -2.76
C ALA A 174 3.91 9.34 -4.02
N THR A 175 4.26 8.05 -4.08
CA THR A 175 5.03 7.41 -5.15
C THR A 175 4.28 6.15 -5.59
N PRO A 176 4.27 5.78 -6.89
CA PRO A 176 3.66 4.53 -7.32
C PRO A 176 4.22 3.35 -6.52
N LEU A 177 3.34 2.49 -6.01
CA LEU A 177 3.77 1.25 -5.37
C LEU A 177 4.50 0.37 -6.39
N PRO A 178 5.52 -0.40 -5.99
CA PRO A 178 6.07 -1.46 -6.83
C PRO A 178 4.94 -2.36 -7.34
N ALA A 179 4.98 -2.75 -8.61
CA ALA A 179 4.07 -3.77 -9.13
C ALA A 179 4.18 -5.01 -8.24
N GLU A 180 3.04 -5.57 -7.83
CA GLU A 180 3.02 -6.82 -7.06
C GLU A 180 3.75 -7.90 -7.86
N GLN A 181 4.74 -8.56 -7.26
CA GLN A 181 5.23 -9.81 -7.82
C GLN A 181 4.10 -10.81 -7.66
N VAL A 182 3.39 -11.12 -8.74
CA VAL A 182 2.30 -12.10 -8.71
C VAL A 182 2.88 -13.42 -8.19
N THR A 183 2.36 -13.89 -7.06
CA THR A 183 2.80 -15.13 -6.44
C THR A 183 2.00 -16.31 -7.00
N GLU A 184 2.54 -17.53 -6.95
CA GLU A 184 1.81 -18.74 -7.40
C GLU A 184 0.43 -18.90 -6.74
N SER A 185 0.22 -18.34 -5.54
CA SER A 185 -1.05 -18.35 -4.80
C SER A 185 -2.16 -17.49 -5.41
N ASP A 186 -1.82 -16.48 -6.22
CA ASP A 186 -2.80 -15.50 -6.72
C ASP A 186 -3.65 -16.03 -7.88
N TRP A 187 -3.23 -17.12 -8.52
CA TRP A 187 -3.92 -17.68 -9.68
C TRP A 187 -5.10 -18.58 -9.33
N GLY A 188 -5.29 -18.96 -8.06
CA GLY A 188 -6.46 -19.71 -7.59
C GLY A 188 -6.69 -21.09 -8.23
N VAL A 189 -5.78 -21.58 -9.07
CA VAL A 189 -5.91 -22.89 -9.72
C VAL A 189 -5.34 -23.94 -8.78
N GLY A 190 -6.22 -24.60 -8.03
CA GLY A 190 -5.87 -25.80 -7.25
C GLY A 190 -5.04 -26.76 -8.11
N ARG A 191 -3.98 -27.30 -7.51
CA ARG A 191 -2.85 -28.05 -8.08
C ARG A 191 -3.24 -29.28 -8.94
N ARG A 192 -4.07 -29.11 -9.97
CA ARG A 192 -4.13 -29.99 -11.13
C ARG A 192 -3.20 -29.35 -12.14
N GLN A 193 -1.94 -29.76 -12.11
CA GLN A 193 -1.07 -29.55 -13.26
C GLN A 193 -1.81 -30.14 -14.47
N ALA A 194 -2.44 -29.30 -15.27
CA ALA A 194 -2.79 -29.69 -16.63
C ALA A 194 -1.46 -30.21 -17.22
N LYS A 195 -1.45 -31.43 -17.77
CA LYS A 195 -0.28 -31.93 -18.48
C LYS A 195 -0.04 -30.99 -19.64
N PHE A 196 0.82 -29.98 -19.45
CA PHE A 196 1.18 -29.03 -20.47
C PHE A 196 1.83 -29.84 -21.60
N ARG A 197 1.17 -29.83 -22.76
CA ARG A 197 1.73 -30.41 -23.98
C ARG A 197 2.83 -29.45 -24.43
N GLY A 198 4.04 -29.63 -23.90
CA GLY A 198 5.22 -28.82 -24.20
C GLY A 198 5.35 -28.62 -25.70
N GLY A 199 5.05 -27.40 -26.15
CA GLY A 199 5.01 -26.99 -27.54
C GLY A 199 5.93 -25.81 -27.78
N LYS A 200 6.17 -25.46 -29.05
CA LYS A 200 7.09 -24.38 -29.43
C LYS A 200 6.74 -23.03 -28.78
N ALA A 201 5.46 -22.74 -28.59
CA ALA A 201 5.00 -21.52 -27.93
C ALA A 201 5.36 -21.51 -26.43
N ASP A 202 5.16 -22.62 -25.74
CA ASP A 202 5.51 -22.78 -24.32
C ASP A 202 7.03 -22.64 -24.12
N SER A 203 7.84 -23.35 -24.92
CA SER A 203 9.30 -23.22 -24.86
C SER A 203 9.79 -21.81 -25.18
N PHE A 204 9.11 -21.09 -26.08
CA PHE A 204 9.42 -19.69 -26.38
C PHE A 204 9.10 -18.78 -25.19
N LEU A 205 7.91 -18.91 -24.60
CA LEU A 205 7.47 -18.06 -23.49
C LEU A 205 8.32 -18.29 -22.24
N ASN A 206 8.60 -19.55 -21.89
CA ASN A 206 9.48 -19.89 -20.76
C ASN A 206 10.88 -19.30 -20.98
N ARG A 207 11.44 -19.40 -22.18
CA ARG A 207 12.74 -18.80 -22.51
C ARG A 207 12.74 -17.26 -22.42
N VAL A 208 11.65 -16.60 -22.81
CA VAL A 208 11.52 -15.14 -22.65
C VAL A 208 11.46 -14.78 -21.17
N PHE A 209 10.69 -15.52 -20.39
CA PHE A 209 10.52 -15.29 -18.96
C PHE A 209 11.81 -15.53 -18.17
N ASP A 210 12.52 -16.62 -18.46
CA ASP A 210 13.80 -16.97 -17.82
C ASP A 210 14.88 -15.90 -18.06
N GLY A 211 14.75 -15.12 -19.13
CA GLY A 211 15.64 -14.00 -19.40
C GLY A 211 17.10 -14.41 -19.66
N CYS A 212 18.02 -13.48 -19.44
CA CYS A 212 19.46 -13.78 -19.42
C CYS A 212 20.29 -12.76 -18.62
N GLY A 213 21.47 -13.20 -18.16
CA GLY A 213 22.45 -12.39 -17.45
C GLY A 213 23.63 -11.91 -18.33
N HIS A 214 24.66 -11.35 -17.69
CA HIS A 214 25.89 -10.91 -18.35
C HIS A 214 26.53 -12.01 -19.22
N GLY A 215 26.93 -11.66 -20.45
CA GLY A 215 27.60 -12.55 -21.40
C GLY A 215 26.70 -13.09 -22.52
N GLU A 216 25.42 -13.31 -22.26
CA GLU A 216 24.50 -13.98 -23.21
C GLU A 216 23.46 -13.06 -23.85
N ARG A 217 23.46 -11.77 -23.48
CA ARG A 217 22.40 -10.80 -23.81
C ARG A 217 22.16 -10.64 -25.30
N ASN A 218 23.23 -10.49 -26.08
CA ASN A 218 23.11 -10.27 -27.53
C ASN A 218 22.58 -11.52 -28.23
N ASN A 219 23.03 -12.70 -27.79
CA ASN A 219 22.56 -13.99 -28.30
C ASN A 219 21.09 -14.20 -27.96
N TRP A 220 20.70 -13.88 -26.72
CA TRP A 220 19.33 -14.00 -26.26
C TRP A 220 18.39 -13.09 -27.04
N VAL A 221 18.73 -11.80 -27.17
CA VAL A 221 17.95 -10.83 -27.96
C VAL A 221 17.82 -11.29 -29.41
N ALA A 222 18.92 -11.70 -30.03
CA ALA A 222 18.92 -12.22 -31.40
C ALA A 222 18.00 -13.44 -31.56
N SER A 223 18.03 -14.36 -30.60
CA SER A 223 17.21 -15.57 -30.58
C SER A 223 15.72 -15.28 -30.36
N VAL A 224 15.38 -14.33 -29.48
CA VAL A 224 13.99 -13.89 -29.25
C VAL A 224 13.44 -13.23 -30.52
N VAL A 225 14.16 -12.27 -31.11
CA VAL A 225 13.74 -11.61 -32.37
C VAL A 225 13.57 -12.64 -33.49
N GLY A 226 14.54 -13.54 -33.65
CA GLY A 226 14.47 -14.58 -34.68
C GLY A 226 13.24 -15.49 -34.51
N SER A 227 12.87 -15.80 -33.26
CA SER A 227 11.70 -16.64 -32.98
C SER A 227 10.39 -15.90 -33.24
N LEU A 228 10.29 -14.62 -32.87
CA LEU A 228 9.13 -13.77 -33.16
C LEU A 228 8.88 -13.70 -34.67
N LEU A 229 9.90 -13.35 -35.44
CA LEU A 229 9.78 -13.24 -36.91
C LEU A 229 9.48 -14.61 -37.56
N ALA A 230 10.14 -15.68 -37.12
CA ALA A 230 9.87 -17.03 -37.64
C ALA A 230 8.45 -17.53 -37.32
N SER A 231 7.81 -16.99 -36.29
CA SER A 231 6.41 -17.29 -35.95
C SER A 231 5.40 -16.50 -36.79
N GLY A 232 5.87 -15.57 -37.65
CA GLY A 232 5.01 -14.69 -38.44
C GLY A 232 4.54 -13.44 -37.70
N THR A 233 5.18 -13.09 -36.57
CA THR A 233 4.90 -11.82 -35.89
C THR A 233 5.32 -10.67 -36.81
N ARG A 234 4.43 -9.69 -36.98
CA ARG A 234 4.71 -8.46 -37.74
C ARG A 234 5.95 -7.74 -37.20
N GLU A 235 6.72 -7.14 -38.09
CA GLU A 235 7.99 -6.51 -37.77
C GLU A 235 7.85 -5.43 -36.70
N GLU A 236 6.81 -4.59 -36.79
CA GLU A 236 6.57 -3.53 -35.79
C GLU A 236 6.26 -4.11 -34.41
N VAL A 237 5.47 -5.19 -34.37
CA VAL A 237 5.11 -5.88 -33.12
C VAL A 237 6.34 -6.56 -32.52
N ALA A 238 7.14 -7.24 -33.35
CA ALA A 238 8.36 -7.88 -32.92
C ALA A 238 9.38 -6.87 -32.36
N TYR A 239 9.46 -5.68 -32.96
CA TYR A 239 10.28 -4.57 -32.49
C TYR A 239 9.83 -4.07 -31.11
N HIS A 240 8.54 -3.82 -30.92
CA HIS A 240 8.01 -3.39 -29.62
C HIS A 240 8.21 -4.46 -28.54
N LEU A 241 7.95 -5.72 -28.87
CA LEU A 241 8.09 -6.84 -27.93
C LEU A 241 9.54 -7.03 -27.48
N ILE A 242 10.53 -6.94 -28.38
CA ILE A 242 11.92 -7.13 -27.96
C ILE A 242 12.40 -6.01 -27.02
N HIS A 243 11.95 -4.77 -27.25
CA HIS A 243 12.28 -3.65 -26.36
C HIS A 243 11.63 -3.80 -24.98
N LEU A 244 10.39 -4.28 -24.93
CA LEU A 244 9.74 -4.66 -23.68
C LEU A 244 10.54 -5.77 -22.99
N PHE A 245 10.82 -6.87 -23.67
CA PHE A 245 11.48 -8.03 -23.06
C PHE A 245 12.92 -7.74 -22.62
N ASN A 246 13.67 -6.92 -23.36
CA ASN A 246 15.01 -6.49 -22.93
C ASN A 246 14.95 -5.67 -21.62
N ARG A 247 13.93 -4.85 -21.44
CA ARG A 247 13.78 -4.06 -20.21
C ARG A 247 13.39 -4.92 -19.01
N GLU A 248 12.49 -5.89 -19.21
CA GLU A 248 11.92 -6.67 -18.11
C GLU A 248 12.73 -7.94 -17.77
N PHE A 249 13.41 -8.57 -18.73
CA PHE A 249 13.99 -9.92 -18.57
C PHE A 249 15.51 -10.01 -18.85
N VAL A 250 16.19 -8.91 -19.21
CA VAL A 250 17.64 -8.93 -19.47
C VAL A 250 18.38 -8.12 -18.41
N THR A 251 19.39 -8.73 -17.76
CA THR A 251 20.12 -8.09 -16.66
C THR A 251 21.64 -8.02 -16.92
N PRO A 252 22.23 -6.81 -17.01
CA PRO A 252 21.58 -5.52 -17.22
C PRO A 252 21.09 -5.40 -18.66
N ALA A 253 19.98 -4.69 -18.84
CA ALA A 253 19.37 -4.45 -20.14
C ALA A 253 20.38 -3.87 -21.13
N LEU A 254 20.27 -4.30 -22.40
CA LEU A 254 21.06 -3.70 -23.48
C LEU A 254 20.59 -2.27 -23.76
N ALA A 255 21.53 -1.42 -24.16
CA ALA A 255 21.19 -0.08 -24.61
C ALA A 255 20.32 -0.13 -25.89
N GLU A 256 19.44 0.85 -26.06
CA GLU A 256 18.45 0.86 -27.15
C GLU A 256 19.10 0.74 -28.54
N ASN A 257 20.22 1.44 -28.75
CA ASN A 257 21.00 1.38 -29.98
C ASN A 257 21.51 -0.04 -30.27
N GLU A 258 21.92 -0.80 -29.25
CA GLU A 258 22.41 -2.18 -29.39
C GLU A 258 21.27 -3.13 -29.77
N VAL A 259 20.11 -3.03 -29.09
CA VAL A 259 18.90 -3.78 -29.45
C VAL A 259 18.48 -3.48 -30.90
N ASN A 260 18.52 -2.20 -31.30
CA ASN A 260 18.17 -1.77 -32.65
C ASN A 260 19.11 -2.36 -33.71
N GLN A 261 20.41 -2.44 -33.44
CA GLN A 261 21.37 -3.06 -34.36
C GLN A 261 21.13 -4.57 -34.50
N ILE A 262 20.87 -5.26 -33.40
CA ILE A 262 20.56 -6.70 -33.40
C ILE A 262 19.26 -6.95 -34.19
N PHE A 263 18.21 -6.17 -33.91
CA PHE A 263 16.93 -6.29 -34.58
C PHE A 263 17.07 -6.10 -36.10
N LYS A 264 17.74 -5.03 -36.55
CA LYS A 264 18.00 -4.79 -37.98
C LYS A 264 18.77 -5.92 -38.64
N SER A 265 19.80 -6.45 -37.96
CA SER A 265 20.60 -7.58 -38.45
C SER A 265 19.78 -8.85 -38.64
N ILE A 266 18.91 -9.17 -37.68
CA ILE A 266 18.03 -10.35 -37.73
C ILE A 266 16.93 -10.17 -38.78
N LEU A 267 16.28 -9.01 -38.81
CA LEU A 267 15.25 -8.68 -39.78
C LEU A 267 15.79 -8.76 -41.21
N GLY A 268 16.96 -8.18 -41.48
CA GLY A 268 17.59 -8.26 -42.80
C GLY A 268 17.89 -9.70 -43.23
N ARG A 269 18.28 -10.58 -42.30
CA ARG A 269 18.43 -12.02 -42.58
C ARG A 269 17.09 -12.71 -42.85
N HIS A 270 16.05 -12.36 -42.10
CA HIS A 270 14.71 -12.91 -42.25
C HIS A 270 14.09 -12.53 -43.61
N VAL A 271 14.13 -11.25 -43.98
CA VAL A 271 13.64 -10.75 -45.28
C VAL A 271 14.38 -11.40 -46.44
N ARG A 272 15.71 -11.57 -46.39
CA ARG A 272 16.44 -12.28 -47.46
C ARG A 272 16.04 -13.74 -47.62
N ARG A 273 15.60 -14.39 -46.53
CA ARG A 273 15.26 -15.81 -46.51
C ARG A 273 13.81 -16.08 -46.92
N TYR A 274 12.90 -15.16 -46.63
CA TYR A 274 11.45 -15.35 -46.76
C TYR A 274 10.72 -14.27 -47.56
N GLY A 275 11.41 -13.20 -47.96
CA GLY A 275 10.87 -12.14 -48.81
C GLY A 275 10.65 -12.65 -50.23
N ARG A 276 9.42 -13.05 -50.51
CA ARG A 276 8.84 -13.17 -51.85
C ARG A 276 7.49 -12.49 -51.84
#